data_AF-B4FED0-F1
#
_entry.id   AF-B4FED0-F1
#
_cell.length_a   1.000
_cell.length_b   1.000
_cell.length_c   1.000
_cell.angle_alpha   90.00
_cell.angle_beta   90.00
_cell.angle_gamma   90.00
#
_symmetry.space_group_name_H-M   'P 1'
#
loop_
_entity.id
_entity.type
_entity.pdbx_description
1 polymer ?
#
loop_
_entity_poly.entity_id
_entity_poly.type
_entity_poly.pdbx_seq_one_letter_code
_entity_poly.pdbx_strand_id
1 'polypeptide(L)'
;MEARENAAAAIFSLSLMDDNKIMIGSTPGAIEALVELLQSGSSRGKKDAATALFNLCIYQANKVRAVRAGILVPLIRMLQDSSRSGAVDEALTILSVLASHHECKTAISKAHAIPFLIDLLRSGQARNRENAAAIILALCKRDAENLACVGRLGAQIPLAELAKTGTDRAKRKATSLLEHLSKLQVL
;
A
#
# COMPACT_ATOMS: atom_id res chain seq x y z
N MET A 1 -5.16 19.27 18.33
CA MET A 1 -4.81 17.88 17.95
C MET A 1 -5.94 16.93 18.29
N GLU A 2 -6.39 16.88 19.54
CA GLU A 2 -7.50 16.02 20.01
C GLU A 2 -8.78 16.09 19.16
N ALA A 3 -9.28 17.29 18.82
CA ALA A 3 -10.46 17.43 17.97
C ALA A 3 -10.32 16.77 16.58
N ARG A 4 -9.12 16.81 15.98
CA ARG A 4 -8.83 16.16 14.69
C ARG A 4 -8.84 14.65 14.80
N GLU A 5 -8.32 14.11 15.91
CA GLU A 5 -8.32 12.67 16.18
C GLU A 5 -9.73 12.15 16.45
N ASN A 6 -10.53 12.88 17.24
CA ASN A 6 -11.93 12.54 17.47
C ASN A 6 -12.73 12.57 16.16
N ALA A 7 -12.47 13.54 15.28
CA ALA A 7 -13.07 13.59 13.95
C ALA A 7 -12.65 12.39 13.09
N ALA A 8 -11.37 11.99 13.12
CA ALA A 8 -10.88 10.82 12.39
C ALA A 8 -11.52 9.52 12.90
N ALA A 9 -11.70 9.37 14.22
CA ALA A 9 -12.41 8.24 14.81
C ALA A 9 -13.89 8.20 14.37
N ALA A 10 -14.58 9.34 14.34
CA ALA A 10 -15.94 9.43 13.85
C ALA A 10 -16.04 9.10 12.36
N ILE A 11 -15.15 9.64 11.53
CA ILE A 11 -15.08 9.33 10.10
C ILE A 11 -14.77 7.84 9.88
N PHE A 12 -13.87 7.26 10.66
CA PHE A 12 -13.59 5.83 10.65
C PHE A 12 -14.89 5.04 10.87
N SER A 13 -15.66 5.32 11.93
CA SER A 13 -16.93 4.62 12.18
C SER A 13 -17.95 4.81 11.06
N LEU A 14 -18.10 6.05 10.55
CA LEU A 14 -19.05 6.35 9.48
C LEU A 14 -18.67 5.70 8.15
N SER A 15 -17.38 5.61 7.84
CA SER A 15 -16.84 5.05 6.60
C SER A 15 -17.05 3.54 6.44
N LEU A 16 -17.57 2.84 7.45
CA LEU A 16 -17.96 1.44 7.34
C LEU A 16 -19.16 1.24 6.41
N MET A 17 -20.01 2.25 6.26
CA MET A 17 -21.16 2.24 5.35
C MET A 17 -20.76 2.72 3.95
N ASP A 18 -21.18 2.03 2.90
CA ASP A 18 -20.77 2.32 1.53
C ASP A 18 -21.18 3.72 1.05
N ASP A 19 -22.41 4.15 1.35
CA ASP A 19 -22.92 5.48 0.97
C ASP A 19 -22.10 6.61 1.60
N ASN A 20 -21.66 6.41 2.85
CA ASN A 20 -20.83 7.37 3.55
C ASN A 20 -19.45 7.51 2.91
N LYS A 21 -18.89 6.46 2.30
CA LYS A 21 -17.60 6.55 1.60
C LYS A 21 -17.68 7.54 0.45
N ILE A 22 -18.78 7.53 -0.30
CA ILE A 22 -19.00 8.41 -1.44
C ILE A 22 -19.14 9.86 -0.96
N MET A 23 -19.98 10.10 0.05
CA MET A 23 -20.22 11.44 0.58
C MET A 23 -18.95 12.02 1.22
N ILE A 24 -18.37 11.32 2.21
CA ILE A 24 -17.18 11.78 2.93
C ILE A 24 -16.01 11.98 1.96
N GLY A 25 -15.77 11.03 1.07
CA GLY A 25 -14.65 11.13 0.13
C GLY A 25 -14.81 12.20 -0.94
N SER A 26 -16.03 12.69 -1.19
CA SER A 26 -16.29 13.81 -2.11
C SER A 26 -16.30 15.16 -1.39
N THR A 27 -16.33 15.19 -0.06
CA THR A 27 -16.24 16.41 0.74
C THR A 27 -14.85 17.05 0.59
N PRO A 28 -14.75 18.31 0.14
CA PRO A 28 -13.47 18.99 -0.01
C PRO A 28 -12.66 19.01 1.30
N GLY A 29 -11.38 18.65 1.22
CA GLY A 29 -10.47 18.68 2.37
C GLY A 29 -10.58 17.49 3.33
N ALA A 30 -11.59 16.63 3.20
CA ALA A 30 -11.79 15.52 4.13
C ALA A 30 -10.66 14.47 4.03
N ILE A 31 -10.30 14.08 2.80
CA ILE A 31 -9.21 13.12 2.57
C ILE A 31 -7.86 13.77 2.90
N GLU A 32 -7.64 15.02 2.52
CA GLU A 32 -6.43 15.79 2.81
C GLU A 32 -6.18 15.89 4.32
N ALA A 33 -7.22 16.19 5.11
CA ALA A 33 -7.12 16.28 6.56
C ALA A 33 -6.72 14.94 7.22
N LEU A 34 -7.23 13.82 6.68
CA LEU A 34 -6.85 12.47 7.12
C LEU A 34 -5.41 12.12 6.72
N VAL A 35 -4.97 12.50 5.51
CA VAL A 35 -3.59 12.31 5.07
C VAL A 35 -2.61 13.10 5.94
N GLU A 36 -2.94 14.34 6.27
CA GLU A 36 -2.13 15.15 7.17
C GLU A 36 -2.07 14.54 8.57
N LEU A 37 -3.20 14.04 9.09
CA LEU A 37 -3.25 13.37 10.39
C LEU A 37 -2.44 12.06 10.39
N LEU A 38 -2.44 11.31 9.29
CA LEU A 38 -1.58 10.12 9.11
C LEU A 38 -0.08 10.48 9.22
N GLN A 39 0.29 11.69 8.80
CA GLN A 39 1.68 12.16 8.87
C GLN A 39 2.06 12.72 10.25
N SER A 40 1.24 13.59 10.83
CA SER A 40 1.61 14.40 12.02
C SER A 40 0.82 14.08 13.30
N GLY A 41 -0.16 13.17 13.25
CA GLY A 41 -0.98 12.80 14.41
C GLY A 41 -0.25 12.00 15.49
N SER A 42 -0.90 11.84 16.65
CA SER A 42 -0.44 10.87 17.67
C SER A 42 -0.53 9.43 17.14
N SER A 43 0.00 8.47 17.88
CA SER A 43 -0.14 7.04 17.54
C SER A 43 -1.61 6.64 17.32
N ARG A 44 -2.53 7.12 18.17
CA ARG A 44 -3.97 6.92 18.02
C ARG A 44 -4.50 7.61 16.76
N GLY A 45 -4.20 8.91 16.60
CA GLY A 45 -4.66 9.69 15.45
C GLY A 45 -4.23 9.10 14.11
N LYS A 46 -2.99 8.61 14.01
CA LYS A 46 -2.47 7.94 12.81
C LYS A 46 -3.20 6.64 12.52
N LYS A 47 -3.50 5.83 13.54
CA LYS A 47 -4.23 4.57 13.39
C LYS A 47 -5.68 4.80 12.94
N ASP A 48 -6.35 5.76 13.54
CA ASP A 48 -7.73 6.12 13.16
C ASP A 48 -7.77 6.69 11.74
N ALA A 49 -6.82 7.57 11.39
CA ALA A 49 -6.67 8.11 10.04
C ALA A 49 -6.39 7.00 9.01
N ALA A 50 -5.47 6.09 9.29
CA ALA A 50 -5.15 4.97 8.40
C ALA A 50 -6.38 4.09 8.13
N THR A 51 -7.14 3.78 9.18
CA THR A 51 -8.33 2.93 9.08
C THR A 51 -9.46 3.63 8.31
N ALA A 52 -9.70 4.92 8.59
CA ALA A 52 -10.63 5.74 7.81
C ALA A 52 -10.23 5.81 6.33
N LEU A 53 -8.96 6.09 6.02
CA LEU A 53 -8.45 6.15 4.66
C LEU A 53 -8.60 4.82 3.93
N PHE A 54 -8.31 3.70 4.58
CA PHE A 54 -8.52 2.37 4.04
C PHE A 54 -9.99 2.15 3.65
N ASN A 55 -10.92 2.38 4.59
CA ASN A 55 -12.35 2.20 4.36
C ASN A 55 -12.88 3.09 3.23
N LEU A 56 -12.51 4.37 3.23
CA LEU A 56 -12.90 5.32 2.19
C LEU A 56 -12.35 4.89 0.83
N CYS A 57 -11.11 4.42 0.77
CA CYS A 57 -10.46 3.98 -0.47
C CYS A 57 -10.98 2.65 -1.02
N ILE A 58 -11.86 1.92 -0.32
CA ILE A 58 -12.59 0.81 -0.95
C ILE A 58 -13.38 1.31 -2.16
N TYR A 59 -13.93 2.53 -2.09
CA TYR A 59 -14.57 3.18 -3.23
C TYR A 59 -13.54 3.69 -4.25
N GLN A 60 -13.75 3.39 -5.55
CA GLN A 60 -12.75 3.62 -6.60
C GLN A 60 -12.34 5.09 -6.75
N ALA A 61 -13.30 6.02 -6.76
CA ALA A 61 -12.99 7.45 -6.92
C ALA A 61 -12.13 7.99 -5.76
N ASN A 62 -12.33 7.46 -4.55
CA ASN A 62 -11.57 7.90 -3.37
C ASN A 62 -10.10 7.48 -3.41
N LYS A 63 -9.76 6.38 -4.10
CA LYS A 63 -8.36 5.99 -4.30
C LYS A 63 -7.57 7.07 -5.03
N VAL A 64 -8.14 7.61 -6.11
CA VAL A 64 -7.53 8.68 -6.90
C VAL A 64 -7.47 9.96 -6.09
N ARG A 65 -8.53 10.31 -5.35
CA ARG A 65 -8.53 11.47 -4.46
C ARG A 65 -7.45 11.38 -3.38
N ALA A 66 -7.26 10.21 -2.76
CA ALA A 66 -6.21 9.98 -1.78
C ALA A 66 -4.80 10.15 -2.37
N VAL A 67 -4.57 9.65 -3.59
CA VAL A 67 -3.29 9.88 -4.30
C VAL A 67 -3.08 11.37 -4.57
N ARG A 68 -4.10 12.10 -5.04
CA ARG A 68 -4.03 13.55 -5.28
C ARG A 68 -3.81 14.35 -4.00
N ALA A 69 -4.37 13.89 -2.89
CA ALA A 69 -4.15 14.44 -1.55
C ALA A 69 -2.75 14.12 -0.98
N GLY A 70 -1.89 13.40 -1.72
CA GLY A 70 -0.50 13.16 -1.32
C GLY A 70 -0.29 11.98 -0.38
N ILE A 71 -1.24 11.03 -0.28
CA ILE A 71 -1.15 9.89 0.66
C ILE A 71 0.12 9.03 0.50
N LEU A 72 0.73 8.99 -0.69
CA LEU A 72 1.88 8.12 -0.95
C LEU A 72 3.12 8.52 -0.12
N VAL A 73 3.31 9.80 0.18
CA VAL A 73 4.46 10.28 0.96
C VAL A 73 4.46 9.70 2.38
N PRO A 74 3.39 9.84 3.19
CA PRO A 74 3.35 9.24 4.52
C PRO A 74 3.39 7.69 4.47
N LEU A 75 2.74 7.06 3.49
CA LEU A 75 2.79 5.59 3.36
C LEU A 75 4.21 5.07 3.13
N ILE A 76 4.99 5.72 2.26
CA ILE A 76 6.38 5.30 2.00
C ILE A 76 7.27 5.53 3.22
N ARG A 77 7.09 6.63 3.95
CA ARG A 77 7.79 6.86 5.21
C ARG A 77 7.48 5.77 6.24
N MET A 78 6.22 5.34 6.34
CA MET A 78 5.83 4.23 7.22
C MET A 78 6.51 2.89 6.83
N LEU A 79 6.77 2.66 5.54
CA LEU A 79 7.57 1.49 5.10
C LEU A 79 9.06 1.63 5.47
N GLN A 80 9.62 2.84 5.40
CA GLN A 80 11.01 3.14 5.75
C GLN A 80 11.29 2.94 7.24
N ASP A 81 10.37 3.40 8.10
CA ASP A 81 10.49 3.33 9.56
C ASP A 81 10.13 1.94 10.15
N SER A 82 10.31 0.88 9.34
CA SER A 82 9.96 -0.51 9.66
C SER A 82 10.57 -1.08 10.95
N SER A 83 11.61 -0.44 11.49
CA SER A 83 12.25 -0.82 12.75
C SER A 83 11.64 -0.18 14.01
N ARG A 84 10.77 0.83 13.86
CA ARG A 84 10.33 1.69 14.98
C ARG A 84 8.82 1.78 15.18
N SER A 85 8.02 1.47 14.17
CA SER A 85 6.56 1.58 14.27
C SER A 85 5.88 0.35 13.69
N GLY A 86 4.84 -0.15 14.37
CA GLY A 86 3.96 -1.19 13.83
C GLY A 86 3.15 -0.76 12.60
N ALA A 87 3.46 0.41 12.03
CA ALA A 87 2.74 1.10 10.96
C ALA A 87 2.92 0.48 9.56
N VAL A 88 3.83 -0.49 9.41
CA VAL A 88 4.09 -1.16 8.13
C VAL A 88 2.83 -1.91 7.66
N ASP A 89 2.08 -2.51 8.58
CA ASP A 89 0.85 -3.25 8.25
C ASP A 89 -0.23 -2.33 7.68
N GLU A 90 -0.44 -1.17 8.30
CA GLU A 90 -1.37 -0.14 7.85
C GLU A 90 -0.96 0.40 6.47
N ALA A 91 0.32 0.69 6.29
CA ALA A 91 0.85 1.20 5.02
C ALA A 91 0.63 0.21 3.88
N LEU A 92 0.99 -1.07 4.08
CA LEU A 92 0.78 -2.14 3.11
C LEU A 92 -0.71 -2.36 2.81
N THR A 93 -1.57 -2.26 3.81
CA THR A 93 -3.02 -2.44 3.65
C THR A 93 -3.62 -1.36 2.74
N ILE A 94 -3.26 -0.09 2.97
CA ILE A 94 -3.72 1.03 2.13
C ILE A 94 -3.11 0.93 0.72
N LEU A 95 -1.80 0.66 0.60
CA LEU A 95 -1.14 0.49 -0.70
C LEU A 95 -1.76 -0.65 -1.53
N SER A 96 -2.15 -1.76 -0.89
CA SER A 96 -2.84 -2.87 -1.55
C SER A 96 -4.18 -2.45 -2.15
N VAL A 97 -4.98 -1.67 -1.40
CA VAL A 97 -6.24 -1.11 -1.90
C VAL A 97 -5.98 -0.15 -3.07
N LEU A 98 -5.02 0.76 -2.94
CA LEU A 98 -4.68 1.70 -4.02
C LEU A 98 -4.17 0.97 -5.28
N ALA A 99 -3.35 -0.07 -5.13
CA ALA A 99 -2.79 -0.84 -6.24
C ALA A 99 -3.84 -1.62 -7.07
N SER A 100 -5.10 -1.70 -6.61
CA SER A 100 -6.21 -2.23 -7.40
C SER A 100 -6.76 -1.26 -8.46
N HIS A 101 -6.31 0.00 -8.46
CA HIS A 101 -6.72 1.04 -9.41
C HIS A 101 -5.56 1.44 -10.33
N HIS A 102 -5.82 1.53 -11.65
CA HIS A 102 -4.76 1.72 -12.65
C HIS A 102 -3.95 3.02 -12.45
N GLU A 103 -4.62 4.17 -12.30
CA GLU A 103 -3.95 5.47 -12.07
C GLU A 103 -3.10 5.45 -10.79
N CYS A 104 -3.59 4.79 -9.75
CA CYS A 104 -2.90 4.68 -8.48
C CYS A 104 -1.66 3.78 -8.58
N LYS A 105 -1.71 2.69 -9.38
CA LYS A 105 -0.51 1.88 -9.67
C LYS A 105 0.61 2.71 -10.27
N THR A 106 0.28 3.55 -11.26
CA THR A 106 1.26 4.45 -11.89
C THR A 106 1.83 5.42 -10.87
N ALA A 107 0.99 6.01 -10.00
CA ALA A 107 1.44 6.92 -8.95
C ALA A 107 2.34 6.22 -7.90
N ILE A 108 1.98 5.02 -7.45
CA ILE A 108 2.79 4.20 -6.51
C ILE A 108 4.17 3.91 -7.11
N SER A 109 4.22 3.58 -8.41
CA SER A 109 5.48 3.28 -9.11
C SER A 109 6.36 4.52 -9.20
N LYS A 110 5.79 5.67 -9.59
CA LYS A 110 6.50 6.97 -9.64
C LYS A 110 6.96 7.47 -8.27
N ALA A 111 6.30 7.05 -7.20
CA ALA A 111 6.70 7.38 -5.84
C ALA A 111 7.87 6.53 -5.32
N HIS A 112 8.46 5.65 -6.14
CA HIS A 112 9.57 4.77 -5.75
C HIS A 112 9.23 3.81 -4.58
N ALA A 113 8.01 3.26 -4.56
CA ALA A 113 7.62 2.30 -3.54
C ALA A 113 8.28 0.91 -3.70
N ILE A 114 8.66 0.52 -4.93
CA ILE A 114 9.15 -0.83 -5.26
C ILE A 114 10.38 -1.26 -4.42
N PRO A 115 11.45 -0.44 -4.27
CA PRO A 115 12.59 -0.81 -3.43
C PRO A 115 12.19 -1.21 -2.00
N PHE A 116 11.34 -0.41 -1.34
CA PHE A 116 10.88 -0.69 0.03
C PHE A 116 10.05 -1.97 0.12
N LEU A 117 9.24 -2.27 -0.91
CA LEU A 117 8.49 -3.53 -0.97
C LEU A 117 9.43 -4.73 -1.13
N ILE A 118 10.52 -4.60 -1.89
CA ILE A 118 11.53 -5.66 -2.03
C ILE A 118 12.28 -5.86 -0.72
N ASP A 119 12.62 -4.80 0.01
CA ASP A 119 13.26 -4.91 1.32
C ASP A 119 12.36 -5.64 2.32
N LEU A 120 11.05 -5.37 2.30
CA LEU A 120 10.08 -6.12 3.10
C LEU A 120 9.98 -7.60 2.69
N LEU A 121 10.23 -7.97 1.44
CA LEU A 121 10.31 -9.38 1.04
C LEU A 121 11.51 -10.09 1.67
N ARG A 122 12.60 -9.36 1.96
CA ARG A 122 13.86 -9.89 2.53
C ARG A 122 13.79 -10.03 4.04
N SER A 123 13.29 -9.01 4.74
CA SER A 123 13.38 -8.92 6.21
C SER A 123 12.03 -8.80 6.93
N GLY A 124 10.92 -8.66 6.20
CA GLY A 124 9.60 -8.51 6.79
C GLY A 124 9.06 -9.79 7.43
N GLN A 125 8.07 -9.65 8.31
CA GLN A 125 7.34 -10.79 8.86
C GLN A 125 6.49 -11.47 7.76
N ALA A 126 6.03 -12.69 8.00
CA ALA A 126 5.28 -13.49 7.01
C ALA A 126 4.13 -12.70 6.34
N ARG A 127 3.36 -11.94 7.13
CA ARG A 127 2.27 -11.09 6.63
C ARG A 127 2.77 -9.94 5.76
N ASN A 128 3.87 -9.27 6.16
CA ASN A 128 4.46 -8.17 5.37
C ASN A 128 4.99 -8.68 4.04
N ARG A 129 5.67 -9.83 4.03
CA ARG A 129 6.18 -10.47 2.81
C ARG A 129 5.05 -10.83 1.85
N GLU A 130 3.96 -11.41 2.35
CA GLU A 130 2.78 -11.74 1.54
C GLU A 130 2.16 -10.49 0.90
N ASN A 131 1.95 -9.44 1.71
CA ASN A 131 1.36 -8.18 1.24
C ASN A 131 2.28 -7.46 0.23
N ALA A 132 3.58 -7.41 0.50
CA ALA A 132 4.56 -6.83 -0.42
C ALA A 132 4.56 -7.56 -1.77
N ALA A 133 4.56 -8.90 -1.77
CA ALA A 133 4.46 -9.69 -3.00
C ALA A 133 3.14 -9.42 -3.75
N ALA A 134 2.03 -9.24 -3.04
CA ALA A 134 0.75 -8.91 -3.65
C ALA A 134 0.76 -7.54 -4.35
N ILE A 135 1.32 -6.52 -3.69
CA ILE A 135 1.43 -5.17 -4.27
C ILE A 135 2.37 -5.19 -5.47
N ILE A 136 3.56 -5.81 -5.36
CA ILE A 136 4.51 -5.91 -6.47
C ILE A 136 3.87 -6.62 -7.68
N LEU A 137 3.15 -7.73 -7.45
CA LEU A 137 2.43 -8.43 -8.52
C LEU A 137 1.37 -7.55 -9.17
N ALA A 138 0.62 -6.76 -8.40
CA ALA A 138 -0.37 -5.83 -8.93
C ALA A 138 0.26 -4.73 -9.79
N LEU A 139 1.40 -4.17 -9.35
CA LEU A 139 2.17 -3.15 -10.06
C LEU A 139 2.74 -3.70 -11.38
N CYS A 140 3.32 -4.90 -11.37
CA CYS A 140 3.93 -5.51 -12.55
C CYS A 140 2.91 -6.07 -13.56
N LYS A 141 1.66 -6.30 -13.15
CA LYS A 141 0.64 -6.87 -14.04
C LYS A 141 0.39 -5.93 -15.22
N ARG A 142 0.83 -6.36 -16.41
CA ARG A 142 0.82 -5.62 -17.68
C ARG A 142 1.70 -4.35 -17.67
N ASP A 143 2.80 -4.39 -16.93
CA ASP A 143 3.76 -3.28 -16.83
C ASP A 143 5.20 -3.84 -16.89
N ALA A 144 5.78 -3.82 -18.09
CA ALA A 144 7.10 -4.39 -18.35
C ALA A 144 8.23 -3.57 -17.69
N GLU A 145 8.05 -2.25 -17.55
CA GLU A 145 9.04 -1.38 -16.93
C GLU A 145 9.16 -1.66 -15.43
N ASN A 146 8.02 -1.79 -14.74
CA ASN A 146 7.98 -2.18 -13.34
C ASN A 146 8.53 -3.59 -13.13
N LEU A 147 8.19 -4.53 -14.00
CA LEU A 147 8.69 -5.89 -13.91
C LEU A 147 10.22 -5.96 -14.13
N ALA A 148 10.76 -5.20 -15.10
CA ALA A 148 12.20 -5.07 -15.30
C ALA A 148 12.88 -4.37 -14.12
N CYS A 149 12.25 -3.35 -13.53
CA CYS A 149 12.72 -2.68 -12.32
C CYS A 149 12.85 -3.65 -11.15
N VAL A 150 11.83 -4.48 -10.90
CA VAL A 150 11.84 -5.53 -9.87
C VAL A 150 12.97 -6.54 -10.10
N GLY A 151 13.22 -6.92 -11.36
CA GLY A 151 14.35 -7.77 -11.74
C GLY A 151 15.70 -7.12 -11.42
N ARG A 152 15.93 -5.88 -11.86
CA ARG A 152 17.18 -5.13 -11.63
C ARG A 152 17.46 -4.90 -10.15
N LEU A 153 16.43 -4.73 -9.33
CA LEU A 153 16.54 -4.54 -7.88
C LEU A 153 16.77 -5.85 -7.10
N GLY A 154 16.93 -6.98 -7.80
CA GLY A 154 17.31 -8.26 -7.19
C GLY A 154 16.18 -8.91 -6.38
N ALA A 155 14.93 -8.78 -6.82
CA ALA A 155 13.79 -9.41 -6.15
C ALA A 155 13.76 -10.95 -6.30
N GLN A 156 14.53 -11.52 -7.23
CA GLN A 156 14.51 -12.95 -7.55
C GLN A 156 14.81 -13.84 -6.33
N ILE A 157 15.85 -13.52 -5.57
CA ILE A 157 16.25 -14.28 -4.38
C ILE A 157 15.15 -14.27 -3.31
N PRO A 158 14.67 -13.11 -2.81
CA PRO A 158 13.63 -13.10 -1.78
C PRO A 158 12.29 -13.66 -2.27
N LEU A 159 11.96 -13.54 -3.56
CA LEU A 159 10.79 -14.20 -4.15
C LEU A 159 10.94 -15.73 -4.18
N ALA A 160 12.12 -16.25 -4.57
CA ALA A 160 12.37 -17.69 -4.58
C ALA A 160 12.33 -18.30 -3.18
N GLU A 161 12.82 -17.58 -2.17
CA GLU A 161 12.69 -17.97 -0.78
C GLU A 161 11.22 -17.98 -0.34
N LEU A 162 10.47 -16.90 -0.62
CA LEU A 162 9.06 -16.79 -0.28
C LEU A 162 8.21 -17.86 -0.96
N ALA A 163 8.55 -18.28 -2.18
CA ALA A 163 7.92 -19.37 -2.90
C ALA A 163 8.10 -20.74 -2.21
N LYS A 164 9.16 -20.90 -1.43
CA LYS A 164 9.45 -22.13 -0.67
C LYS A 164 8.80 -22.10 0.72
N THR A 165 8.98 -20.99 1.44
CA THR A 165 8.71 -20.90 2.89
C THR A 165 7.46 -20.10 3.26
N GLY A 166 6.86 -19.36 2.33
CA GLY A 166 5.71 -18.50 2.58
C GLY A 166 4.40 -19.24 2.87
N THR A 167 3.34 -18.48 3.16
CA THR A 167 1.95 -18.98 3.17
C THR A 167 1.52 -19.44 1.78
N ASP A 168 0.45 -20.23 1.65
CA ASP A 168 -0.04 -20.65 0.33
C ASP A 168 -0.40 -19.48 -0.61
N ARG A 169 -0.82 -18.35 -0.03
CA ARG A 169 -1.06 -17.12 -0.79
C ARG A 169 0.25 -16.48 -1.23
N ALA A 170 1.22 -16.38 -0.32
CA ALA A 170 2.54 -15.82 -0.62
C ALA A 170 3.28 -16.66 -1.67
N LYS A 171 3.27 -17.99 -1.54
CA LYS A 171 3.91 -18.91 -2.49
C LYS A 171 3.36 -18.71 -3.90
N ARG A 172 2.03 -18.74 -4.07
CA ARG A 172 1.39 -18.51 -5.38
C ARG A 172 1.77 -17.17 -6.01
N LYS A 173 1.80 -16.10 -5.23
CA LYS A 173 2.17 -14.75 -5.71
C LYS A 173 3.63 -14.68 -6.10
N ALA A 174 4.51 -15.25 -5.29
CA ALA A 174 5.94 -15.28 -5.53
C ALA A 174 6.28 -16.10 -6.79
N THR A 175 5.68 -17.29 -6.95
CA THR A 175 5.83 -18.12 -8.15
C THR A 175 5.36 -17.37 -9.40
N SER A 176 4.19 -16.72 -9.35
CA SER A 176 3.69 -15.93 -10.49
C SER A 176 4.63 -14.78 -10.87
N LEU A 177 5.23 -14.09 -9.89
CA LEU A 177 6.22 -13.06 -10.14
C LEU A 177 7.50 -13.62 -10.77
N LEU A 178 7.99 -14.76 -10.29
CA LEU A 178 9.18 -15.43 -10.85
C LEU A 178 8.94 -15.89 -12.30
N GLU A 179 7.76 -16.43 -12.61
CA GLU A 179 7.38 -16.79 -13.97
C GLU A 179 7.31 -15.59 -14.91
N HIS A 180 6.88 -14.43 -14.43
CA HIS A 180 6.91 -13.20 -15.21
C HIS A 180 8.34 -12.71 -15.42
N LEU A 181 9.18 -12.75 -14.38
CA LEU A 181 10.58 -12.33 -14.46
C LEU A 181 11.41 -13.22 -15.40
N SER A 182 11.18 -14.54 -15.40
CA SER A 182 11.89 -15.44 -16.31
C SER A 182 11.56 -15.17 -17.77
N LYS A 183 10.30 -14.86 -18.09
CA LYS A 183 9.87 -14.47 -19.44
C LYS A 183 10.54 -13.20 -19.95
N LEU A 184 10.89 -12.26 -19.07
CA LEU A 184 11.65 -11.06 -19.45
C LEU A 184 13.12 -11.34 -19.78
N GLN A 185 13.73 -12.35 -19.16
CA GLN A 185 15.15 -12.67 -19.37
C GLN A 185 15.42 -13.44 -20.67
N VAL A 186 14.35 -13.93 -21.32
CA VAL A 186 14.40 -14.69 -22.59
C VAL A 186 14.16 -13.76 -23.79
N LEU A 187 13.89 -12.47 -23.56
CA LEU A 187 13.71 -11.43 -24.57
C LEU A 187 14.93 -10.49 -24.58
#